data_AF-A0A434LRD2-F1
#
_entry.id   AF-A0A434LRD2-F1
#
_cell.length_a   1.000
_cell.length_b   1.000
_cell.length_c   1.000
_cell.angle_alpha   90.00
_cell.angle_beta   90.00
_cell.angle_gamma   90.00
#
_symmetry.space_group_name_H-M   'P 1'
#
loop_
_entity.id
_entity.type
_entity.pdbx_description
1 polymer ?
#
loop_
_entity_poly.entity_id
_entity_poly.type
_entity_poly.pdbx_seq_one_letter_code
_entity_poly.pdbx_strand_id
1 'polypeptide(L)' 'MSETAVICLDEAVRCEIRRELAVARAKHGNNWEVQSIANSWGDTMDDRETLAAIRLFNRTGSMFAGVICSIH' A
#
# COMPACT_ATOMS: atom_id res chain seq x y z
N MET A 1 12.30 17.71 -18.43
CA MET A 1 11.71 16.35 -18.41
C MET A 1 10.24 16.49 -18.75
N SER A 2 9.70 15.66 -19.65
CA SER A 2 8.36 15.85 -20.23
C SER A 2 7.25 15.42 -19.26
N GLU A 3 6.22 16.24 -19.10
CA GLU A 3 5.02 16.02 -18.28
C GLU A 3 4.36 14.64 -18.52
N THR A 4 4.44 14.15 -19.76
CA THR A 4 3.93 12.83 -20.18
C THR A 4 4.65 11.66 -19.49
N ALA A 5 5.95 11.78 -19.21
CA ALA A 5 6.72 10.72 -18.58
C ALA A 5 6.37 10.58 -17.09
N VAL A 6 5.99 11.69 -16.43
CA VAL A 6 5.57 11.70 -15.02
C VAL A 6 4.21 11.03 -14.86
N ILE A 7 3.25 11.35 -15.73
CA ILE A 7 1.90 10.74 -15.72
C ILE A 7 1.97 9.22 -15.89
N CYS A 8 2.82 8.73 -16.79
CA CYS A 8 3.00 7.29 -17.00
C CYS A 8 3.58 6.57 -15.77
N LEU A 9 4.47 7.23 -15.03
CA LEU A 9 5.09 6.67 -13.85
C LEU A 9 4.07 6.53 -12.71
N ASP A 10 3.26 7.56 -12.49
CA ASP A 10 2.24 7.57 -11.43
C ASP A 10 1.17 6.50 -11.72
N GLU A 11 0.71 6.36 -12.96
CA GLU A 11 -0.28 5.32 -13.29
C GLU A 11 0.30 3.90 -13.12
N ALA A 12 1.59 3.70 -13.39
CA ALA A 12 2.25 2.43 -13.15
C ALA A 12 2.27 2.07 -11.65
N VAL A 13 2.53 3.05 -10.77
CA VAL A 13 2.47 2.86 -9.32
C VAL A 13 1.05 2.50 -8.87
N ARG A 14 0.04 3.23 -9.36
CA ARG A 14 -1.37 2.96 -9.04
C ARG A 14 -1.84 1.58 -9.51
N CYS A 15 -1.36 1.13 -10.67
CA CYS A 15 -1.61 -0.24 -11.15
C CYS A 15 -1.01 -1.29 -10.21
N GLU A 16 0.21 -1.06 -9.73
CA GLU A 16 0.87 -1.97 -8.80
C GLU A 16 0.15 -1.99 -7.43
N ILE A 17 -0.30 -0.85 -6.92
CA ILE A 17 -1.12 -0.78 -5.68
C ILE A 17 -2.37 -1.67 -5.83
N ARG A 18 -3.10 -1.53 -6.94
CA ARG A 18 -4.32 -2.34 -7.20
C ARG A 18 -3.99 -3.83 -7.24
N ARG A 19 -2.87 -4.21 -7.86
CA ARG A 19 -2.40 -5.59 -7.91
C ARG A 19 -2.09 -6.15 -6.52
N GLU A 20 -1.33 -5.41 -5.71
CA GLU A 20 -0.95 -5.82 -4.36
C GLU A 20 -2.17 -5.91 -3.43
N LEU A 21 -3.14 -5.00 -3.57
CA LEU A 21 -4.42 -5.08 -2.86
C LEU A 21 -5.21 -6.34 -3.23
N ALA A 22 -5.23 -6.72 -4.52
CA ALA A 22 -5.88 -7.97 -4.95
C ALA A 22 -5.18 -9.20 -4.33
N VAL A 23 -3.84 -9.20 -4.30
CA VAL A 23 -3.06 -10.26 -3.63
C VAL A 23 -3.37 -10.33 -2.13
N ALA A 24 -3.42 -9.19 -1.45
CA ALA A 24 -3.72 -9.12 -0.03
C ALA A 24 -5.10 -9.66 0.30
N ARG A 25 -6.12 -9.27 -0.49
CA ARG A 25 -7.50 -9.76 -0.35
C ARG A 25 -7.59 -11.26 -0.60
N ALA A 26 -6.85 -11.78 -1.58
CA ALA A 26 -6.84 -13.21 -1.88
C ALA A 26 -6.17 -14.04 -0.76
N LYS A 27 -5.09 -13.52 -0.15
CA LYS A 27 -4.33 -14.22 0.90
C LYS A 27 -4.95 -14.11 2.29
N HIS A 28 -5.44 -12.92 2.64
CA HIS A 28 -5.84 -12.57 4.01
C HIS A 28 -7.34 -12.26 4.15
N GLY A 29 -8.09 -12.34 3.05
CA GLY A 29 -9.49 -11.92 3.00
C GLY A 29 -9.65 -10.40 3.10
N ASN A 30 -10.90 -9.95 3.25
CA ASN A 30 -11.21 -8.55 3.55
C ASN A 30 -10.99 -8.26 5.04
N ASN A 31 -9.75 -8.43 5.52
CA ASN A 31 -9.42 -8.05 6.88
C ASN A 31 -9.44 -6.52 7.06
N TRP A 32 -9.52 -6.07 8.30
CA TRP A 32 -9.61 -4.64 8.62
C TRP A 32 -8.37 -3.84 8.19
N GLU A 33 -7.16 -4.40 8.28
CA GLU A 33 -5.93 -3.71 7.85
C GLU A 33 -5.88 -3.49 6.34
N VAL A 34 -6.31 -4.47 5.54
CA VAL A 34 -6.42 -4.33 4.08
C VAL A 34 -7.44 -3.24 3.72
N GLN A 35 -8.55 -3.17 4.46
CA GLN A 35 -9.53 -2.09 4.30
C GLN A 35 -8.96 -0.74 4.71
N SER A 36 -8.22 -0.67 5.82
CA SER A 36 -7.55 0.56 6.27
C SER A 36 -6.56 1.07 5.24
N ILE A 37 -5.67 0.22 4.71
CA ILE A 37 -4.72 0.61 3.65
C ILE A 37 -5.46 1.13 2.41
N ALA A 38 -6.52 0.44 1.98
CA ALA A 38 -7.28 0.84 0.81
C ALA A 38 -8.04 2.16 0.99
N ASN A 39 -8.57 2.42 2.19
CA ASN A 39 -9.31 3.65 2.49
C ASN A 39 -8.39 4.85 2.71
N SER A 40 -7.16 4.62 3.18
CA SER A 40 -6.15 5.68 3.36
C SER A 40 -5.47 6.10 2.06
N TRP A 41 -5.54 5.28 1.00
CA TRP A 41 -4.90 5.56 -0.29
C TRP A 41 -5.48 6.81 -0.96
N GLY A 42 -4.63 7.82 -1.14
CA GLY A 42 -5.00 9.11 -1.75
C GLY A 42 -5.71 10.06 -0.80
N ASP A 43 -5.92 9.66 0.46
CA ASP A 43 -6.44 10.49 1.54
C ASP A 43 -5.32 10.82 2.53
N THR A 44 -4.97 9.85 3.39
CA THR A 44 -3.93 9.99 4.43
C THR A 44 -2.59 9.40 4.05
N MET A 45 -2.54 8.58 2.99
CA MET A 45 -1.32 7.96 2.46
C MET A 45 -1.16 8.26 0.98
N ASP A 46 0.04 8.67 0.57
CA ASP A 46 0.35 8.84 -0.85
C ASP A 46 0.54 7.49 -1.58
N ASP A 47 0.73 7.53 -2.91
CA ASP A 47 0.90 6.32 -3.73
C ASP A 47 2.11 5.47 -3.28
N ARG A 48 3.21 6.10 -2.83
CA ARG A 48 4.42 5.39 -2.39
C ARG A 48 4.23 4.78 -1.01
N GLU A 49 3.64 5.52 -0.08
CA GLU A 49 3.32 5.04 1.27
C GLU A 49 2.33 3.86 1.20
N THR A 50 1.30 3.99 0.35
CA THR A 50 0.31 2.93 0.12
C THR A 50 0.99 1.68 -0.43
N LEU A 51 1.83 1.82 -1.45
CA LEU A 51 2.55 0.69 -2.05
C LEU A 51 3.50 0.02 -1.05
N ALA A 52 4.18 0.80 -0.22
CA ALA A 52 5.06 0.27 0.82
C ALA A 52 4.28 -0.51 1.89
N ALA A 53 3.17 0.04 2.38
CA ALA A 53 2.34 -0.59 3.40
C ALA A 53 1.71 -1.90 2.91
N ILE A 54 1.14 -1.93 1.71
CA ILE A 54 0.50 -3.15 1.19
C ILE A 54 1.53 -4.25 0.90
N ARG A 55 2.75 -3.90 0.47
CA ARG A 55 3.84 -4.87 0.30
C ARG A 55 4.35 -5.40 1.63
N LEU A 56 4.46 -4.55 2.64
CA LEU A 56 4.79 -4.99 3.99
C LEU A 56 3.72 -5.96 4.49
N PHE A 57 2.45 -5.57 4.40
CA PHE A 57 1.31 -6.40 4.77
C PHE A 57 1.32 -7.76 4.04
N ASN A 58 1.50 -7.77 2.71
CA ASN A 58 1.56 -9.01 1.92
C ASN A 58 2.71 -9.95 2.33
N ARG A 59 3.76 -9.42 2.96
CA ARG A 59 4.91 -10.18 3.45
C ARG A 59 4.73 -10.66 4.89
N THR A 60 4.11 -9.86 5.75
CA THR A 60 4.10 -10.09 7.21
C THR A 60 2.72 -10.41 7.77
N GLY A 61 1.65 -10.17 7.01
CA GLY A 61 0.27 -10.19 7.49
C GLY A 61 -0.13 -8.98 8.33
N SER A 62 0.75 -7.99 8.52
CA SER A 62 0.42 -6.74 9.22
C SER A 62 1.23 -5.53 8.75
N MET A 63 0.57 -4.40 8.52
CA MET A 63 1.22 -3.12 8.18
C MET A 63 2.04 -2.54 9.34
N PHE A 64 1.81 -3.00 10.57
CA PHE A 64 2.52 -2.55 11.77
C PHE A 64 3.72 -3.42 12.14
N ALA A 65 4.04 -4.44 11.33
CA ALA A 65 5.12 -5.39 11.64
C ALA A 65 6.52 -4.74 11.80
N GLY A 66 6.70 -3.51 11.31
CA GLY A 66 7.94 -2.72 11.50
C GLY A 66 7.89 -1.69 12.63
N VAL A 67 6.75 -1.53 13.31
CA VAL A 67 6.59 -0.56 14.39
C VAL A 67 7.13 -1.18 15.68
N ILE A 68 8.38 -0.86 16.02
CA ILE A 68 8.95 -1.17 17.33
C ILE A 68 8.67 0.03 18.24
N CYS A 69 7.80 -0.13 19.23
CA CYS A 69 7.67 0.85 20.31
C CYS A 69 8.96 0.86 21.13
N SER A 70 9.75 1.92 21.00
CA SER A 70 10.78 2.25 21.99
C SER A 70 10.07 2.80 23.23
N ILE A 71 9.90 1.97 24.25
CA ILE A 71 9.46 2.43 25.57
C ILE A 71 10.66 3.13 26.20
N HIS A 72 10.53 4.43 26.50
CA HIS A 72 11.50 5.19 27.31
C HIS A 72 10.99 5.30 28.74
#